data_AF-A0A3A8GJB1-F1
#
_entry.id   AF-A0A3A8GJB1-F1
#
_cell.length_a   1.000
_cell.length_b   1.000
_cell.length_c   1.000
_cell.angle_alpha   90.00
_cell.angle_beta   90.00
_cell.angle_gamma   90.00
#
_symmetry.space_group_name_H-M   'P 1'
#
loop_
_entity.id
_entity.type
_entity.pdbx_description
1 polymer ?
#
loop_
_entity_poly.entity_id
_entity_poly.type
_entity_poly.pdbx_seq_one_letter_code
_entity_poly.pdbx_strand_id
1 'polypeptide(L)'
;MHQQSRRFPLGAHLIVKHFGYSHHGIYAGRGRVIHYSGFAHLFKKHPIEITSIDEFSRGKHIDVQHYSQPKFTGRRVVRRMRSRMHENHYHLITNNCEHLCTWAITGVESSPQVYRMMNRLTTIGYVSSAMSFMNSMFLTLTTTSFALVLYIKKKLRDKANHRLKQYFDFRNQQQKNR
;
A
#
# COMPACT_ATOMS: atom_id res chain seq x y z
N MET A 1 9.43 15.65 -43.27
CA MET A 1 10.70 15.87 -42.55
C MET A 1 11.16 14.54 -41.97
N HIS A 2 12.19 13.91 -42.54
CA HIS A 2 12.77 12.68 -42.01
C HIS A 2 13.49 12.98 -40.69
N GLN A 3 12.94 12.52 -39.56
CA GLN A 3 13.66 12.52 -38.29
C GLN A 3 14.88 11.60 -38.46
N GLN A 4 16.07 12.17 -38.27
CA GLN A 4 17.33 11.44 -38.19
C GLN A 4 17.13 10.22 -37.29
N SER A 5 17.45 9.03 -37.82
CA SER A 5 17.35 7.77 -37.08
C SER A 5 18.23 7.85 -35.81
N ARG A 6 17.66 8.28 -34.69
CA ARG A 6 18.32 8.16 -33.38
C ARG A 6 18.50 6.67 -33.14
N ARG A 7 19.72 6.19 -33.36
CA ARG A 7 20.06 4.78 -33.19
C ARG A 7 20.17 4.48 -31.70
N PHE A 8 19.05 4.11 -31.08
CA PHE A 8 19.06 3.59 -29.72
C PHE A 8 19.84 2.26 -29.68
N PRO A 9 20.66 2.00 -28.64
CA PRO A 9 21.33 0.72 -28.51
C PRO A 9 20.30 -0.38 -28.22
N LEU A 10 20.55 -1.57 -28.75
CA LEU A 10 19.68 -2.72 -28.47
C LEU A 10 19.55 -2.95 -26.96
N GLY A 11 18.35 -3.20 -26.48
CA GLY A 11 18.10 -3.38 -25.04
C GLY A 11 18.06 -2.07 -24.23
N ALA A 12 18.16 -0.90 -24.87
CA ALA A 12 18.03 0.39 -24.19
C ALA A 12 16.65 0.53 -23.55
N HIS A 13 16.62 1.03 -22.31
CA HIS A 13 15.40 1.45 -21.64
C HIS A 13 15.03 2.86 -22.10
N LEU A 14 13.93 2.94 -22.83
CA LEU A 14 13.37 4.16 -23.39
C LEU A 14 12.25 4.68 -22.49
N ILE A 15 12.22 5.98 -22.27
CA ILE A 15 11.23 6.67 -21.47
C ILE A 15 10.61 7.79 -22.32
N VAL A 16 9.27 7.84 -22.35
CA VAL A 16 8.52 8.93 -22.98
C VAL A 16 7.67 9.59 -21.90
N LYS A 17 7.82 10.90 -21.74
CA LYS A 17 7.09 11.66 -20.71
C LYS A 17 5.71 12.08 -21.22
N HIS A 18 4.68 11.76 -20.46
CA HIS A 18 3.31 12.23 -20.63
C HIS A 18 2.90 13.11 -19.45
N PHE A 19 1.80 13.84 -19.61
CA PHE A 19 1.23 14.60 -18.52
C PHE A 19 0.68 13.62 -17.46
N GLY A 20 1.25 13.65 -16.26
CA GLY A 20 0.86 12.78 -15.15
C GLY A 20 1.46 11.37 -15.17
N TYR A 21 2.25 10.99 -16.19
CA TYR A 21 2.95 9.70 -16.19
C TYR A 21 4.12 9.59 -17.17
N SER A 22 4.99 8.60 -16.96
CA SER A 22 6.01 8.18 -17.93
C SER A 22 5.64 6.82 -18.55
N HIS A 23 5.93 6.69 -19.85
CA HIS A 23 5.75 5.45 -20.60
C HIS A 23 7.12 4.82 -20.85
N HIS A 24 7.27 3.55 -20.49
CA HIS A 24 8.57 2.87 -20.46
C HIS A 24 8.57 1.69 -21.43
N GLY A 25 9.68 1.48 -22.13
CA GLY A 25 9.86 0.36 -23.06
C GLY A 25 11.32 -0.01 -23.28
N ILE A 26 11.56 -1.19 -23.83
CA ILE A 26 12.89 -1.67 -24.22
C ILE A 26 13.03 -1.65 -25.75
N TYR A 27 14.08 -1.00 -26.25
CA TYR A 27 14.40 -1.03 -27.67
C TYR A 27 14.81 -2.43 -28.13
N ALA A 28 14.05 -3.02 -29.05
CA ALA A 28 14.26 -4.36 -29.59
C ALA A 28 14.98 -4.39 -30.95
N GLY A 29 15.44 -3.22 -31.41
CA GLY A 29 16.16 -3.10 -32.68
C GLY A 29 15.23 -3.02 -33.89
N ARG A 30 15.77 -2.46 -34.99
CA ARG A 30 15.04 -2.21 -36.24
C ARG A 30 13.80 -1.33 -36.03
N GLY A 31 13.93 -0.27 -35.23
CA GLY A 31 12.83 0.67 -34.98
C GLY A 31 11.70 0.12 -34.12
N ARG A 32 11.90 -0.99 -33.40
CA ARG A 32 10.85 -1.62 -32.57
C ARG A 32 11.12 -1.47 -31.08
N VAL A 33 10.05 -1.35 -30.31
CA VAL A 33 10.07 -1.23 -28.84
C VAL A 33 9.14 -2.27 -28.24
N ILE A 34 9.60 -2.99 -27.21
CA ILE A 34 8.74 -3.88 -26.40
C ILE A 34 8.32 -3.09 -25.18
N HIS A 35 7.01 -2.96 -24.96
CA HIS A 35 6.47 -2.22 -23.83
C HIS A 35 5.10 -2.76 -23.44
N TYR A 36 4.61 -2.31 -22.30
CA TYR A 36 3.22 -2.52 -21.91
C TYR A 36 2.30 -1.55 -22.70
N SER A 37 1.17 -2.05 -23.21
CA SER A 37 0.22 -1.36 -24.11
C SER A 37 -0.59 -0.19 -23.50
N GLY A 38 -0.30 0.20 -22.26
CA GLY A 38 -0.94 1.36 -21.61
C GLY A 38 -2.46 1.20 -21.42
N PHE A 39 -3.19 2.32 -21.45
CA PHE A 39 -4.66 2.39 -21.25
C PHE A 39 -5.49 1.70 -22.35
N ALA A 40 -4.89 1.29 -23.48
CA ALA A 40 -5.58 0.58 -24.56
C ALA A 40 -5.94 -0.88 -24.20
N HIS A 41 -5.58 -1.34 -23.00
CA HIS A 41 -5.73 -2.73 -22.55
C HIS A 41 -7.07 -3.05 -21.87
N LEU A 42 -7.97 -2.09 -21.62
CA LEU A 42 -9.30 -2.39 -21.06
C LEU A 42 -10.08 -3.45 -21.88
N PHE A 43 -9.67 -3.72 -23.12
CA PHE A 43 -10.27 -4.71 -24.01
C PHE A 43 -9.27 -5.71 -24.64
N LYS A 44 -8.01 -5.81 -24.16
CA LYS A 44 -6.99 -6.71 -24.76
C LYS A 44 -6.59 -7.85 -23.82
N LYS A 45 -6.17 -8.98 -24.41
CA LYS A 45 -5.77 -10.23 -23.71
C LYS A 45 -4.26 -10.31 -23.43
N HIS A 46 -3.44 -9.46 -24.07
CA HIS A 46 -1.99 -9.48 -23.99
C HIS A 46 -1.46 -8.06 -23.75
N PRO A 47 -1.00 -7.75 -22.52
CA PRO A 47 -0.68 -6.39 -22.14
C PRO A 47 0.70 -5.94 -22.60
N ILE A 48 1.62 -6.85 -22.90
CA ILE A 48 2.95 -6.53 -23.44
C ILE A 48 2.91 -6.69 -24.96
N GLU A 49 3.32 -5.65 -25.68
CA GLU A 49 3.29 -5.58 -27.14
C GLU A 49 4.63 -5.11 -27.71
N ILE A 50 4.79 -5.31 -29.02
CA ILE A 50 5.93 -4.83 -29.78
C ILE A 50 5.40 -3.84 -30.81
N THR A 51 5.77 -2.57 -30.67
CA THR A 51 5.32 -1.48 -31.55
C THR A 51 6.52 -0.85 -32.27
N SER A 52 6.21 0.01 -33.24
CA SER A 52 7.23 0.90 -33.81
C SER A 52 7.66 1.96 -32.80
N ILE A 53 8.86 2.51 -32.97
CA ILE A 53 9.36 3.59 -32.12
C ILE A 53 8.51 4.87 -32.26
N ASP A 54 7.95 5.09 -33.44
CA ASP A 54 7.07 6.22 -33.73
C ASP A 54 5.75 6.07 -32.97
N GLU A 55 5.18 4.88 -32.96
CA GLU A 55 3.97 4.55 -32.19
C GLU A 55 4.21 4.61 -30.68
N PHE A 56 5.36 4.12 -30.21
CA PHE A 56 5.77 4.18 -28.81
C PHE A 56 5.92 5.63 -28.32
N SER A 57 6.55 6.49 -29.12
CA SER A 57 6.83 7.88 -28.76
C SER A 57 5.64 8.82 -28.99
N ARG A 58 4.77 8.51 -29.96
CA ARG A 58 3.70 9.40 -30.45
C ARG A 58 4.25 10.79 -30.77
N GLY A 59 5.43 10.84 -31.38
CA GLY A 59 6.12 12.09 -31.74
C GLY A 59 6.76 12.85 -30.58
N LYS A 60 6.73 12.32 -29.35
CA LYS A 60 7.35 12.95 -28.17
C LYS A 60 8.83 12.62 -28.05
N HIS A 61 9.53 13.42 -27.23
CA HIS A 61 10.93 13.16 -26.90
C HIS A 61 11.10 11.81 -26.17
N ILE A 62 12.11 11.05 -26.57
CA ILE A 62 12.49 9.78 -25.95
C ILE A 62 13.78 10.01 -25.15
N ASP A 63 13.69 9.78 -23.85
CA ASP A 63 14.83 9.75 -22.93
C ASP A 63 15.36 8.31 -22.80
N VAL A 64 16.66 8.13 -22.60
CA VAL A 64 17.27 6.82 -22.35
C VAL A 64 17.65 6.72 -20.87
N GLN A 65 17.12 5.71 -20.18
CA GLN A 65 17.49 5.44 -18.80
C GLN A 65 18.83 4.72 -18.73
N HIS A 66 19.76 5.30 -17.98
CA HIS A 66 21.05 4.70 -17.69
C HIS A 66 21.04 3.96 -16.36
N TYR A 67 21.73 2.82 -16.31
CA TYR A 67 21.92 2.00 -15.11
C TYR A 67 23.41 1.90 -14.83
N SER A 68 23.84 2.13 -13.59
CA SER A 68 25.25 2.05 -13.20
C SER A 68 25.80 0.62 -13.26
N GLN A 69 24.98 -0.36 -12.89
CA GLN A 69 25.36 -1.78 -12.84
C GLN A 69 24.27 -2.68 -13.45
N PRO A 70 24.09 -2.67 -14.79
CA PRO A 70 23.12 -3.54 -15.43
C PRO A 70 23.59 -5.00 -15.40
N LYS A 71 22.74 -5.92 -14.93
CA LYS A 71 23.02 -7.37 -14.96
C LYS A 71 22.91 -7.95 -16.36
N PHE A 72 22.03 -7.38 -17.18
CA PHE A 72 21.76 -7.79 -18.56
C PHE A 72 21.81 -6.59 -19.49
N THR A 73 22.35 -6.77 -20.69
CA THR A 73 22.42 -5.74 -21.74
C THR A 73 22.06 -6.32 -23.11
N GLY A 74 21.77 -5.46 -24.10
CA GLY A 74 21.64 -5.87 -25.48
C GLY A 74 20.54 -6.91 -25.73
N ARG A 75 20.90 -7.96 -26.48
CA ARG A 75 20.01 -9.09 -26.81
C ARG A 75 19.48 -9.83 -25.56
N ARG A 76 20.20 -9.81 -24.43
CA ARG A 76 19.77 -10.51 -23.22
C ARG A 76 18.55 -9.82 -22.60
N VAL A 77 18.54 -8.49 -22.56
CA VAL A 77 17.38 -7.71 -22.09
C VAL A 77 16.17 -7.98 -22.99
N VAL A 78 16.36 -7.95 -24.32
CA VAL A 78 15.26 -8.23 -25.27
C VAL A 78 14.70 -9.64 -25.11
N ARG A 79 15.56 -10.66 -24.89
CA ARG A 79 15.10 -12.03 -24.61
C ARG A 79 14.28 -12.11 -23.33
N ARG A 80 14.68 -11.40 -22.28
CA ARG A 80 13.95 -11.33 -21.01
C ARG A 80 12.59 -10.65 -21.18
N MET A 81 12.53 -9.52 -21.90
CA MET A 81 11.24 -8.89 -22.24
C MET A 81 10.32 -9.87 -22.98
N ARG A 82 10.86 -10.61 -23.94
CA ARG A 82 10.09 -11.61 -24.70
C ARG A 82 9.59 -12.78 -23.86
N SER A 83 10.31 -13.20 -22.83
CA SER A 83 9.86 -14.31 -21.97
C SER A 83 8.63 -13.96 -21.15
N ARG A 84 8.28 -12.68 -21.03
CA ARG A 84 7.09 -12.19 -20.30
C ARG A 84 5.92 -11.79 -21.18
N MET A 85 6.02 -11.93 -22.51
CA MET A 85 4.99 -11.46 -23.46
C MET A 85 3.57 -12.01 -23.18
N HIS A 86 3.47 -13.13 -22.48
CA HIS A 86 2.20 -13.79 -22.15
C HIS A 86 1.76 -13.58 -20.69
N GLU A 87 2.44 -12.73 -19.91
CA GLU A 87 2.04 -12.40 -18.55
C GLU A 87 0.79 -11.50 -18.54
N ASN A 88 -0.18 -11.83 -17.67
CA ASN A 88 -1.49 -11.16 -17.60
C ASN A 88 -1.73 -10.42 -16.26
N HIS A 89 -0.69 -10.16 -15.46
CA HIS A 89 -0.84 -9.51 -14.15
C HIS A 89 -0.85 -7.98 -14.30
N TYR A 90 -2.01 -7.35 -14.10
CA TYR A 90 -2.14 -5.90 -14.28
C TYR A 90 -2.91 -5.22 -13.15
N HIS A 91 -2.24 -4.34 -12.40
CA HIS A 91 -2.94 -3.47 -11.45
C HIS A 91 -2.51 -1.99 -11.44
N LEU A 92 -1.35 -1.55 -11.98
CA LEU A 92 -1.01 -0.11 -12.08
C LEU A 92 -0.07 0.20 -13.27
N ILE A 93 -0.56 1.01 -14.22
CA ILE A 93 -0.09 1.19 -15.60
C ILE A 93 1.38 1.65 -15.72
N THR A 94 1.80 2.62 -14.92
CA THR A 94 3.06 3.35 -15.13
C THR A 94 4.24 2.66 -14.44
N ASN A 95 4.03 2.31 -13.17
CA ASN A 95 4.97 1.55 -12.38
C ASN A 95 5.24 0.17 -13.01
N ASN A 96 4.24 -0.48 -13.60
CA ASN A 96 4.44 -1.80 -14.22
C ASN A 96 5.35 -1.76 -15.46
N CYS A 97 5.21 -0.74 -16.32
CA CYS A 97 6.10 -0.53 -17.47
C CYS A 97 7.54 -0.34 -17.01
N GLU A 98 7.75 0.49 -15.99
CA GLU A 98 9.07 0.76 -15.41
C GLU A 98 9.68 -0.49 -14.76
N HIS A 99 8.88 -1.24 -13.98
CA HIS A 99 9.33 -2.46 -13.32
C HIS A 99 9.69 -3.54 -14.31
N LEU A 100 8.91 -3.72 -15.38
CA LEU A 100 9.24 -4.70 -16.41
C LEU A 100 10.58 -4.37 -17.08
N CYS A 101 10.80 -3.10 -17.46
CA CYS A 101 12.05 -2.67 -18.07
C CYS A 101 13.22 -2.82 -17.11
N THR A 102 13.03 -2.44 -15.84
CA THR A 102 14.04 -2.57 -14.79
C THR A 102 14.38 -4.03 -14.52
N TRP A 103 13.39 -4.91 -14.33
CA TRP A 103 13.58 -6.35 -14.18
C TRP A 103 14.33 -6.95 -15.37
N ALA A 104 14.02 -6.53 -16.60
CA ALA A 104 14.69 -7.03 -17.79
C ALA A 104 16.19 -6.71 -17.79
N ILE A 105 16.59 -5.58 -17.17
CA ILE A 105 17.97 -5.09 -17.11
C ILE A 105 18.71 -5.57 -15.86
N THR A 106 18.09 -5.49 -14.68
CA THR A 106 18.74 -5.76 -13.39
C THR A 106 18.53 -7.19 -12.91
N GLY A 107 17.49 -7.87 -13.39
CA GLY A 107 17.10 -9.19 -12.89
C GLY A 107 16.36 -9.19 -11.57
N VAL A 108 16.08 -8.01 -11.00
CA VAL A 108 15.42 -7.90 -9.70
C VAL A 108 13.91 -7.97 -9.92
N GLU A 109 13.31 -9.04 -9.40
CA GLU A 109 11.86 -9.27 -9.30
C GLU A 109 11.27 -8.47 -8.13
N SER A 110 11.49 -7.15 -8.07
CA SER A 110 10.74 -6.37 -7.10
C SER A 110 9.37 -6.08 -7.70
N SER A 111 8.32 -6.58 -7.06
CA SER A 111 6.97 -6.03 -7.22
C SER A 111 6.74 -5.06 -6.06
N PRO A 112 6.93 -3.74 -6.26
CA PRO A 112 6.56 -2.76 -5.25
C PRO A 112 5.07 -2.76 -4.92
N GLN A 113 4.23 -3.51 -5.64
CA GLN A 113 2.83 -3.71 -5.25
C GLN A 113 2.72 -4.63 -4.06
N VAL A 114 3.50 -5.72 -4.02
CA VAL A 114 3.54 -6.61 -2.85
C VAL A 114 4.10 -5.84 -1.65
N TYR A 115 5.20 -5.11 -1.83
CA TYR A 115 5.78 -4.30 -0.75
C TYR A 115 4.84 -3.17 -0.29
N ARG A 116 4.20 -2.43 -1.21
CA ARG A 116 3.22 -1.38 -0.87
C ARG A 116 1.95 -1.95 -0.23
N MET A 117 1.48 -3.12 -0.67
CA MET A 117 0.32 -3.80 -0.08
C MET A 117 0.66 -4.31 1.32
N MET A 118 1.81 -4.98 1.50
CA MET A 118 2.28 -5.42 2.81
C MET A 118 2.42 -4.25 3.77
N ASN A 119 3.03 -3.14 3.35
CA ASN A 119 3.17 -1.94 4.18
C ASN A 119 1.82 -1.29 4.53
N ARG A 120 0.84 -1.29 3.60
CA ARG A 120 -0.51 -0.80 3.88
C ARG A 120 -1.24 -1.70 4.88
N LEU A 121 -1.15 -3.02 4.72
CA LEU A 121 -1.77 -3.98 5.62
C LEU A 121 -1.15 -3.94 7.02
N THR A 122 0.18 -3.83 7.13
CA THR A 122 0.84 -3.65 8.43
C THR A 122 0.50 -2.31 9.07
N THR A 123 0.43 -1.22 8.30
CA THR A 123 0.01 0.10 8.82
C THR A 123 -1.42 0.07 9.35
N ILE A 124 -2.37 -0.48 8.57
CA ILE A 124 -3.78 -0.63 8.98
C ILE A 124 -3.88 -1.53 10.22
N GLY A 125 -3.17 -2.66 10.23
CA GLY A 125 -3.13 -3.56 11.39
C GLY A 125 -2.61 -2.86 12.65
N TYR A 126 -1.53 -2.07 12.53
CA TYR A 126 -0.95 -1.33 13.64
C TYR A 126 -1.91 -0.27 14.19
N VAL A 127 -2.48 0.57 13.32
CA VAL A 127 -3.45 1.60 13.70
C VAL A 127 -4.69 0.97 14.35
N SER A 128 -5.25 -0.09 13.75
CA SER A 128 -6.40 -0.81 14.30
C SER A 128 -6.10 -1.41 15.68
N SER A 129 -4.90 -1.97 15.86
CA SER A 129 -4.47 -2.54 17.15
C SER A 129 -4.32 -1.46 18.22
N ALA A 130 -3.68 -0.34 17.87
CA ALA A 130 -3.53 0.80 18.77
C ALA A 130 -4.88 1.42 19.17
N MET A 131 -5.80 1.60 18.21
CA MET A 131 -7.16 2.09 18.49
C MET A 131 -7.94 1.14 19.39
N SER A 132 -7.87 -0.17 19.14
CA SER A 132 -8.56 -1.18 19.95
C SER A 132 -8.02 -1.21 21.38
N PHE A 133 -6.70 -1.14 21.55
CA PHE A 133 -6.05 -1.04 22.86
C PHE A 133 -6.51 0.22 23.60
N MET A 134 -6.53 1.37 22.92
CA MET A 134 -6.94 2.63 23.54
C MET A 134 -8.42 2.62 23.94
N ASN A 135 -9.29 2.10 23.10
CA ASN A 135 -10.71 1.96 23.42
C ASN A 135 -10.93 1.04 24.63
N SER A 136 -10.19 -0.08 24.70
CA SER A 136 -10.21 -0.98 25.87
C SER A 136 -9.77 -0.26 27.15
N MET A 137 -8.66 0.49 27.10
CA MET A 137 -8.17 1.29 28.22
C MET A 137 -9.20 2.32 28.71
N PHE A 138 -9.85 3.06 27.79
CA PHE A 138 -10.91 4.01 28.14
C PHE A 138 -12.11 3.32 28.78
N LEU A 139 -12.54 2.17 28.24
CA LEU A 139 -13.65 1.40 28.80
C LEU A 139 -13.31 0.88 30.21
N THR A 140 -12.10 0.37 30.43
CA THR A 140 -11.66 -0.06 31.76
C THR A 140 -11.62 1.11 32.74
N LEU A 141 -11.06 2.26 32.36
CA LEU A 141 -11.00 3.44 33.23
C LEU A 141 -12.40 3.97 33.59
N THR A 142 -13.30 4.06 32.62
CA THR A 142 -14.67 4.54 32.84
C THR A 142 -15.48 3.57 33.70
N THR A 143 -15.43 2.27 33.41
CA THR A 143 -16.16 1.24 34.17
C THR A 143 -15.65 1.12 35.60
N THR A 144 -14.33 1.13 35.81
CA THR A 144 -13.73 1.09 37.15
C THR A 144 -14.05 2.35 37.95
N SER A 145 -13.99 3.53 37.34
CA SER A 145 -14.38 4.79 37.98
C SER A 145 -15.85 4.79 38.42
N PHE A 146 -16.75 4.33 37.53
CA PHE A 146 -18.17 4.24 37.84
C PHE A 146 -18.46 3.21 38.95
N ALA A 147 -17.83 2.03 38.87
CA ALA A 147 -17.93 0.99 39.89
C ALA A 147 -17.42 1.50 41.26
N LEU A 148 -16.32 2.25 41.28
CA LEU A 148 -15.78 2.85 42.49
C LEU A 148 -16.76 3.85 43.12
N VAL A 149 -17.36 4.73 42.31
CA VAL A 149 -18.37 5.69 42.78
C VAL A 149 -19.59 4.98 43.36
N LEU A 150 -20.10 3.95 42.67
CA LEU A 150 -21.22 3.14 43.16
C LEU A 150 -20.87 2.41 44.46
N TYR A 151 -19.66 1.86 44.56
CA TYR A 151 -19.16 1.21 45.77
C TYR A 151 -19.09 2.19 46.95
N ILE A 152 -18.54 3.38 46.75
CA ILE A 152 -18.48 4.43 47.77
C ILE A 152 -19.90 4.81 48.22
N LYS A 153 -20.82 5.07 47.28
CA LYS A 153 -22.22 5.39 47.60
C LYS A 153 -22.90 4.27 48.39
N LYS A 154 -22.72 3.01 47.99
CA LYS A 154 -23.24 1.84 48.71
C LYS A 154 -22.70 1.79 50.14
N LYS A 155 -21.39 1.90 50.32
CA LYS A 155 -20.72 1.85 51.63
C LYS A 155 -21.17 3.00 52.56
N LEU A 156 -21.38 4.20 52.00
CA LEU A 156 -21.92 5.33 52.75
C LEU A 156 -23.38 5.09 53.19
N ARG A 157 -24.22 4.54 52.31
CA ARG A 157 -25.61 4.18 52.62
C ARG A 157 -25.68 3.09 53.69
N ASP A 158 -24.88 2.03 53.57
CA ASP A 158 -24.83 0.95 54.55
C ASP A 158 -24.40 1.47 55.93
N LYS A 159 -23.41 2.37 55.98
CA LYS A 159 -22.98 3.05 57.22
C LYS A 159 -24.09 3.92 57.83
N ALA A 160 -24.85 4.64 57.01
CA ALA A 160 -25.98 5.45 57.48
C ALA A 160 -27.11 4.58 58.05
N ASN A 161 -27.45 3.47 57.37
CA ASN A 161 -28.46 2.52 57.83
C ASN A 161 -28.06 1.83 59.14
N HIS A 162 -26.78 1.46 59.29
CA HIS A 162 -26.27 0.88 60.54
C HIS A 162 -26.37 1.87 61.71
N ARG A 163 -26.04 3.16 61.48
CA ARG A 163 -26.19 4.21 62.50
C ARG A 163 -27.65 4.45 62.88
N LEU A 164 -28.56 4.46 61.90
CA LEU A 164 -30.00 4.57 62.15
C LEU A 164 -30.51 3.39 62.98
N LYS A 165 -30.10 2.17 62.65
CA LYS A 165 -30.48 0.97 63.42
C LYS A 165 -29.98 1.06 64.86
N GLN A 166 -28.71 1.41 65.07
CA GLN A 166 -28.15 1.63 66.42
C GLN A 166 -28.93 2.69 67.21
N TYR A 167 -29.33 3.78 66.57
CA TYR A 167 -30.16 4.83 67.20
C TYR A 167 -31.53 4.29 67.63
N PHE A 168 -32.23 3.55 66.76
CA PHE A 168 -33.53 2.97 67.10
C PHE A 168 -33.44 1.90 68.19
N ASP A 169 -32.42 1.03 68.14
CA ASP A 169 -32.18 0.00 69.15
C ASP A 169 -31.93 0.65 70.53
N PHE A 170 -31.10 1.69 70.59
CA PHE A 170 -30.83 2.45 71.81
C PHE A 170 -32.09 3.14 72.36
N ARG A 171 -32.88 3.80 71.50
CA ARG A 171 -34.14 4.45 71.89
C ARG A 171 -35.15 3.45 72.45
N ASN A 172 -35.30 2.29 71.81
CA ASN A 172 -36.23 1.24 72.24
C ASN A 172 -35.80 0.62 73.58
N GLN A 173 -34.49 0.46 73.83
CA GLN A 173 -33.98 0.03 75.14
C GLN A 173 -34.31 1.04 76.23
N GLN A 174 -34.13 2.35 75.98
CA GLN A 174 -34.49 3.38 76.95
C GLN A 174 -36.00 3.41 77.26
N GLN A 175 -36.86 3.15 76.28
CA GLN A 175 -38.31 3.07 76.50
C GLN A 175 -38.74 1.83 77.29
N LYS A 176 -38.06 0.68 77.14
CA LYS A 176 -38.35 -0.54 77.93
C LYS A 176 -37.90 -0.46 79.39
N ASN A 177 -36.92 0.41 79.68
CA ASN A 177 -36.36 0.58 81.02
C ASN A 177 -37.01 1.74 81.82
N ARG A 178 -38.11 2.30 81.31
CA ARG A 178 -38.98 3.28 81.98
C ARG A 178 -40.32 2.62 82.28
#